data_AF-A0A1A2NML4-F1
#
_entry.id   AF-A0A1A2NML4-F1
#
_cell.length_a   1.000
_cell.length_b   1.000
_cell.length_c   1.000
_cell.angle_alpha   90.00
_cell.angle_beta   90.00
_cell.angle_gamma   90.00
#
_symmetry.space_group_name_H-M   'P 1'
#
loop_
_entity.id
_entity.type
_entity.pdbx_description
1 polymer ?
#
loop_
_entity_poly.entity_id
_entity_poly.type
_entity_poly.pdbx_seq_one_letter_code
_entity_poly.pdbx_strand_id
1 'polypeptide(L)'
;MTSPTLKVTPEGLRSAAQRCEALAGAVAPALPTVTISGWQSTGAATSAVNAGMSTIGTACKSRMTANGGKLTKAAGEYQNQDDHAARRLTAVGSHPAAGSGGDGRAGGLPPGFTPLAPRGSGIDGGAAGGYGIGR
;
A
#
# COMPACT_ATOMS: atom_id res chain seq x y z
N MET A 1 -14.98 2.44 23.47
CA MET A 1 -14.93 1.82 22.14
C MET A 1 -13.50 1.94 21.63
N THR A 2 -12.87 0.84 21.25
CA THR A 2 -11.54 0.87 20.63
C THR A 2 -11.68 1.31 19.17
N SER A 3 -10.93 2.34 18.77
CA SER A 3 -10.88 2.74 17.37
C SER A 3 -10.26 1.60 16.55
N PRO A 4 -10.90 1.14 15.47
CA PRO A 4 -10.31 0.12 14.63
C PRO A 4 -9.03 0.69 13.98
N THR A 5 -7.88 0.06 14.23
CA THR A 5 -6.63 0.42 13.59
C THR A 5 -6.72 0.12 12.09
N LEU A 6 -6.57 1.15 11.26
CA LEU A 6 -6.51 0.99 9.81
C LEU A 6 -5.17 0.33 9.45
N LYS A 7 -5.23 -0.81 8.76
CA LYS A 7 -4.05 -1.42 8.14
C LYS A 7 -3.93 -0.89 6.71
N VAL A 8 -2.78 -0.30 6.38
CA VAL A 8 -2.48 0.18 5.03
C VAL A 8 -1.94 -0.98 4.20
N THR A 9 -2.80 -1.99 3.99
CA THR A 9 -2.62 -3.07 3.01
C THR A 9 -3.82 -3.08 2.09
N PRO A 10 -3.73 -3.63 0.87
CA PRO A 10 -4.87 -3.68 -0.04
C PRO A 10 -6.13 -4.32 0.59
N GLU A 11 -5.96 -5.38 1.37
CA GLU A 11 -7.04 -6.06 2.09
C GLU A 11 -7.59 -5.20 3.23
N GLY A 12 -6.72 -4.52 3.98
CA GLY A 12 -7.11 -3.61 5.07
C GLY A 12 -7.93 -2.42 4.57
N LEU A 13 -7.55 -1.85 3.44
CA LEU A 13 -8.25 -0.74 2.79
C LEU A 13 -9.62 -1.17 2.23
N ARG A 14 -9.71 -2.36 1.61
CA ARG A 14 -11.00 -2.91 1.16
C ARG A 14 -11.94 -3.20 2.32
N SER A 15 -11.43 -3.78 3.40
CA SER A 15 -12.24 -4.03 4.60
C SER A 15 -12.76 -2.72 5.20
N ALA A 16 -11.94 -1.67 5.24
CA ALA A 16 -12.38 -0.34 5.66
C ALA A 16 -13.43 0.25 4.70
N ALA A 17 -13.27 0.08 3.39
CA ALA A 17 -14.26 0.51 2.40
C ALA A 17 -15.63 -0.16 2.60
N GLN A 18 -15.65 -1.48 2.80
CA GLN A 18 -16.87 -2.24 3.10
C GLN A 18 -17.55 -1.77 4.38
N ARG A 19 -16.78 -1.41 5.40
CA ARG A 19 -17.34 -0.81 6.63
C ARG A 19 -17.96 0.54 6.37
N CYS A 20 -17.33 1.38 5.54
CA CYS A 20 -17.92 2.66 5.14
C CYS A 20 -19.26 2.45 4.41
N GLU A 21 -19.36 1.46 3.54
CA GLU A 21 -20.62 1.12 2.86
C GLU A 21 -21.69 0.59 3.83
N ALA A 22 -21.32 -0.31 4.74
CA ALA A 22 -22.23 -0.82 5.76
C ALA A 22 -22.75 0.30 6.68
N LEU A 23 -21.87 1.21 7.11
CA LEU A 23 -22.26 2.38 7.89
C LEU A 23 -23.16 3.33 7.08
N ALA A 24 -22.89 3.51 5.78
CA ALA A 24 -23.74 4.28 4.87
C ALA A 24 -25.14 3.66 4.69
N GLY A 25 -25.24 2.33 4.71
CA GLY A 25 -26.51 1.61 4.71
C GLY A 25 -27.24 1.69 6.06
N ALA A 26 -26.52 1.80 7.17
CA ALA A 26 -27.09 1.89 8.51
C ALA A 26 -27.65 3.27 8.88
N VAL A 27 -27.29 4.33 8.14
CA VAL A 27 -27.94 5.64 8.31
C VAL A 27 -29.40 5.50 7.89
N ALA A 28 -30.28 5.58 8.89
CA ALA A 28 -31.71 5.38 8.74
C ALA A 28 -32.29 6.20 7.58
N PRO A 29 -33.24 5.65 6.80
CA PRO A 29 -33.93 6.43 5.78
C PRO A 29 -34.68 7.59 6.44
N ALA A 30 -34.69 8.74 5.75
CA ALA A 30 -35.43 9.91 6.19
C ALA A 30 -36.90 9.52 6.44
N LEU A 31 -37.40 9.81 7.65
CA LEU A 31 -38.82 9.59 7.95
C LEU A 31 -39.67 10.47 7.03
N PRO A 32 -40.83 9.99 6.58
CA PRO A 32 -41.71 10.78 5.73
C PRO A 32 -42.06 12.10 6.43
N THR A 33 -41.90 13.20 5.71
CA THR A 33 -42.29 14.53 6.20
C THR A 33 -43.80 14.54 6.41
N VAL A 34 -44.23 14.56 7.67
CA VAL A 34 -45.64 14.73 8.02
C VAL A 34 -45.92 16.23 8.04
N THR A 35 -46.69 16.73 7.08
CA THR A 35 -47.11 18.14 7.07
C THR A 35 -48.16 18.35 8.16
N ILE A 36 -47.73 18.75 9.35
CA ILE A 36 -48.65 19.12 10.45
C ILE A 36 -49.04 20.59 10.27
N SER A 37 -50.34 20.89 10.40
CA SER A 37 -50.91 22.22 10.20
C SER A 37 -50.19 23.28 11.05
N GLY A 38 -49.76 24.39 10.42
CA GLY A 38 -48.88 25.42 11.00
C GLY A 38 -49.41 26.18 12.21
N TRP A 39 -50.66 25.95 12.60
CA TRP A 39 -51.25 26.45 13.85
C TRP A 39 -50.75 25.69 15.09
N GLN A 40 -50.17 24.51 14.90
CA GLN A 40 -49.48 23.76 15.95
C GLN A 40 -47.99 24.10 15.87
N SER A 41 -47.52 25.05 16.68
CA SER A 41 -46.09 25.45 16.76
C SER A 41 -45.15 24.23 16.85
N THR A 42 -45.56 23.21 17.61
CA THR A 42 -44.86 21.93 17.74
C THR A 42 -44.72 21.17 16.42
N GLY A 43 -45.76 21.17 15.57
CA GLY A 43 -45.76 20.44 14.30
C GLY A 43 -44.82 21.03 13.24
N ALA A 44 -44.72 22.35 13.18
CA ALA A 44 -43.75 23.04 12.33
C ALA A 44 -42.30 22.78 12.80
N ALA A 45 -42.07 22.82 14.12
CA ALA A 45 -40.76 22.51 14.70
C ALA A 45 -40.34 21.05 14.42
N THR A 46 -41.24 20.08 14.62
CA THR A 46 -40.97 18.67 14.30
C THR A 46 -40.64 18.45 12.83
N SER A 47 -41.38 19.10 11.92
CA SER A 47 -41.13 19.02 10.47
C SER A 47 -39.75 19.56 10.09
N ALA A 48 -39.36 20.71 10.66
CA ALA A 48 -38.05 21.31 10.43
C ALA A 48 -36.91 20.43 10.95
N VAL A 49 -37.06 19.84 12.15
CA VAL A 49 -36.09 18.89 12.71
C VAL A 49 -35.98 17.64 11.82
N ASN A 50 -37.10 17.09 11.34
CA ASN A 50 -37.08 15.93 10.44
C ASN A 50 -36.35 16.23 9.11
N ALA A 51 -36.62 17.40 8.51
CA ALA A 51 -35.92 17.84 7.30
C ALA A 51 -34.41 18.03 7.54
N GLY A 52 -34.04 18.60 8.69
CA GLY A 52 -32.65 18.74 9.11
C GLY A 52 -31.94 17.39 9.28
N MET A 53 -32.58 16.45 9.99
CA MET A 53 -32.06 15.09 10.18
C MET A 53 -31.90 14.35 8.86
N SER A 54 -32.86 14.48 7.93
CA SER A 54 -32.79 13.90 6.59
C SER A 54 -31.59 14.44 5.78
N THR A 55 -31.39 15.76 5.83
CA THR A 55 -30.26 16.42 5.14
C THR A 55 -28.92 15.94 5.69
N ILE A 56 -28.79 15.88 7.02
CA ILE A 56 -27.57 15.41 7.70
C ILE A 56 -27.33 13.93 7.39
N GLY A 57 -28.38 13.09 7.44
CA GLY A 57 -28.29 11.68 7.10
C GLY A 57 -27.80 11.46 5.66
N THR A 58 -28.36 12.20 4.71
CA THR A 58 -27.95 12.15 3.30
C THR A 58 -26.49 12.58 3.11
N ALA A 59 -26.07 13.66 3.78
CA ALA A 59 -24.69 14.13 3.73
C ALA A 59 -23.71 13.12 4.35
N CYS A 60 -24.10 12.51 5.49
CA CYS A 60 -23.32 11.48 6.17
C CYS A 60 -23.13 10.25 5.29
N LYS A 61 -24.23 9.73 4.72
CA LYS A 61 -24.22 8.63 3.75
C LYS A 61 -23.29 8.92 2.58
N SER A 62 -23.43 10.08 1.96
CA SER A 62 -22.62 10.49 0.81
C SER A 62 -21.13 10.53 1.14
N ARG A 63 -20.75 11.08 2.30
CA ARG A 63 -19.35 11.13 2.76
C ARG A 63 -18.78 9.75 2.99
N MET A 64 -19.54 8.83 3.60
CA MET A 64 -19.08 7.47 3.84
C MET A 64 -18.90 6.68 2.54
N THR A 65 -19.86 6.77 1.62
CA THR A 65 -19.71 6.16 0.29
C THR A 65 -18.50 6.73 -0.46
N ALA A 66 -18.29 8.04 -0.44
CA ALA A 66 -17.11 8.67 -1.06
C ALA A 66 -15.80 8.20 -0.43
N ASN A 67 -15.74 8.07 0.90
CA ASN A 67 -14.57 7.54 1.61
C ASN A 67 -14.32 6.08 1.24
N GLY A 68 -15.36 5.25 1.17
CA GLY A 68 -15.26 3.86 0.71
C GLY A 68 -14.65 3.77 -0.69
N GLY A 69 -15.15 4.58 -1.63
CA GLY A 69 -14.60 4.65 -2.99
C GLY A 69 -13.10 5.03 -3.03
N LYS A 70 -12.68 6.01 -2.22
CA LYS A 70 -11.26 6.39 -2.11
C LYS A 70 -10.38 5.26 -1.57
N LEU A 71 -10.86 4.55 -0.56
CA LEU A 71 -10.14 3.41 0.04
C LEU A 71 -10.00 2.25 -0.94
N THR A 72 -11.05 1.93 -1.70
CA THR A 72 -11.00 0.92 -2.76
C THR A 72 -10.03 1.31 -3.87
N LYS A 73 -10.02 2.59 -4.29
CA LYS A 73 -9.07 3.10 -5.28
C LYS A 73 -7.62 2.95 -4.78
N ALA A 74 -7.36 3.39 -3.55
CA ALA A 74 -6.04 3.28 -2.94
C ALA A 74 -5.57 1.82 -2.83
N ALA A 75 -6.48 0.88 -2.51
CA ALA A 75 -6.15 -0.55 -2.50
C ALA A 75 -5.67 -1.06 -3.87
N GLY A 76 -6.32 -0.62 -4.95
CA GLY A 76 -5.89 -0.95 -6.32
C GLY A 76 -4.57 -0.30 -6.71
N GLU A 77 -4.34 0.95 -6.30
CA GLU A 77 -3.08 1.65 -6.54
C GLU A 77 -1.89 0.95 -5.86
N TYR A 78 -2.05 0.51 -4.61
CA TYR A 78 -1.01 -0.27 -3.91
C TYR A 78 -0.71 -1.59 -4.61
N GLN A 79 -1.73 -2.35 -5.00
CA GLN A 79 -1.51 -3.63 -5.70
C GLN A 79 -0.77 -3.45 -7.03
N ASN A 80 -1.17 -2.44 -7.81
CA ASN A 80 -0.49 -2.15 -9.08
C ASN A 80 0.99 -1.77 -8.87
N GLN A 81 1.29 -1.03 -7.80
CA GLN A 81 2.65 -0.67 -7.44
C GLN A 81 3.47 -1.90 -7.04
N ASP A 82 2.90 -2.79 -6.22
CA ASP A 82 3.53 -4.04 -5.79
C ASP A 82 3.81 -4.96 -6.98
N ASP A 83 2.83 -5.13 -7.87
CA ASP A 83 3.00 -5.94 -9.10
C ASP A 83 4.09 -5.36 -10.02
N HIS A 84 4.11 -4.04 -10.18
CA HIS A 84 5.13 -3.38 -10.99
C HIS A 84 6.53 -3.50 -10.36
N ALA A 85 6.64 -3.37 -9.03
CA ALA A 85 7.88 -3.59 -8.31
C ALA A 85 8.37 -5.03 -8.45
N ALA A 86 7.48 -6.01 -8.29
CA ALA A 86 7.78 -7.43 -8.46
C ALA A 86 8.30 -7.72 -9.88
N ARG A 87 7.63 -7.19 -10.92
CA ARG A 87 8.08 -7.34 -12.32
C ARG A 87 9.46 -6.74 -12.55
N ARG A 88 9.76 -5.57 -11.98
CA ARG A 88 11.09 -4.95 -12.08
C ARG A 88 12.17 -5.80 -11.41
N LEU A 89 11.88 -6.39 -10.25
CA LEU A 89 12.80 -7.29 -9.55
C LEU A 89 13.03 -8.59 -10.34
N THR A 90 11.97 -9.20 -10.89
CA THR A 90 12.10 -10.36 -11.77
C THR A 90 12.93 -10.03 -13.00
N ALA A 91 12.73 -8.86 -13.62
CA ALA A 91 13.52 -8.44 -14.76
C ALA A 91 15.00 -8.33 -14.40
N VAL A 92 15.37 -7.73 -13.26
CA VAL A 92 16.77 -7.67 -12.80
C VAL A 92 17.35 -9.08 -12.60
N GLY A 93 16.62 -9.98 -11.95
CA GLY A 93 17.06 -11.37 -11.74
C GLY A 93 17.12 -12.20 -13.03
N SER A 94 16.40 -11.80 -14.07
CA SER A 94 16.34 -12.49 -15.38
C SER A 94 17.36 -11.96 -16.39
N HIS A 95 18.21 -10.98 -16.02
CA HIS A 95 19.41 -10.63 -16.77
C HIS A 95 20.59 -11.47 -16.24
N PRO A 96 20.85 -12.69 -16.75
CA PRO A 96 22.09 -13.37 -16.45
C PRO A 96 23.26 -12.50 -16.93
N ALA A 97 24.32 -12.45 -16.13
CA ALA A 97 25.56 -11.75 -16.46
C ALA A 97 26.06 -12.21 -17.84
N ALA A 98 25.94 -11.34 -18.85
CA ALA A 98 26.58 -11.55 -20.13
C ALA A 98 28.08 -11.27 -19.98
N GLY A 99 28.85 -12.36 -19.83
CA GLY A 99 30.31 -12.39 -19.69
C GLY A 99 30.71 -13.66 -18.95
N SER A 100 30.45 -14.85 -19.51
CA SER A 100 31.34 -15.57 -20.45
C SER A 100 32.66 -15.99 -19.81
N GLY A 101 32.87 -17.30 -19.70
CA GLY A 101 34.15 -17.90 -19.39
C GLY A 101 35.24 -17.46 -20.38
N GLY A 102 36.47 -17.42 -19.87
CA GLY A 102 37.67 -16.96 -20.57
C GLY A 102 38.80 -16.79 -19.57
N ASP A 103 39.45 -17.91 -19.28
CA ASP A 103 40.80 -18.01 -18.75
C ASP A 103 41.78 -17.10 -19.50
N GLY A 104 42.46 -16.21 -18.76
CA GLY A 104 43.77 -15.69 -19.15
C GLY A 104 43.85 -14.28 -19.75
N ARG A 105 44.37 -13.38 -18.91
CA ARG A 105 45.46 -12.43 -19.22
C ARG A 105 45.11 -11.07 -19.87
N ALA A 106 45.42 -10.03 -19.07
CA ALA A 106 45.94 -8.71 -19.43
C ALA A 106 45.04 -7.70 -20.20
N GLY A 107 44.69 -6.60 -19.51
CA GLY A 107 44.55 -5.27 -20.12
C GLY A 107 43.24 -4.53 -19.83
N GLY A 108 43.32 -3.48 -19.01
CA GLY A 108 42.47 -2.29 -19.11
C GLY A 108 41.23 -2.20 -18.22
N LEU A 109 41.35 -1.55 -17.06
CA LEU A 109 40.22 -0.93 -16.35
C LEU A 109 40.05 0.52 -16.85
N PRO A 110 38.85 0.95 -17.29
CA PRO A 110 38.45 2.36 -17.19
C PRO A 110 37.96 2.66 -15.75
N PRO A 111 38.18 3.87 -15.23
CA PRO A 111 37.93 4.20 -13.84
C PRO A 111 36.43 4.48 -13.61
N GLY A 112 35.81 3.91 -12.58
CA GLY A 112 34.53 4.47 -12.16
C GLY A 112 33.57 3.67 -11.28
N PHE A 113 33.80 2.41 -10.96
CA PHE A 113 32.93 1.71 -10.02
C PHE A 113 33.74 0.81 -9.09
N THR A 114 33.73 1.13 -7.81
CA THR A 114 34.29 0.29 -6.74
C THR A 114 33.10 -0.34 -5.99
N PRO A 115 32.70 -1.59 -6.28
CA PRO A 115 31.80 -2.32 -5.41
C PRO A 115 32.57 -2.74 -4.16
N LEU A 116 32.07 -2.39 -2.97
CA LEU A 116 32.57 -2.97 -1.72
C LEU A 116 32.29 -4.49 -1.75
N ALA A 117 33.32 -5.28 -2.04
CA ALA A 117 33.26 -6.73 -1.90
C ALA A 117 33.32 -7.12 -0.40
N PRO A 118 32.39 -7.97 0.08
CA PRO A 118 32.44 -8.55 1.42
C PRO A 118 33.72 -9.38 1.62
N ARG A 119 34.46 -9.12 2.70
CA ARG A 119 35.61 -9.95 3.09
C ARG A 119 35.14 -11.21 3.83
N GLY A 120 35.27 -12.35 3.17
CA GLY A 120 35.25 -13.70 3.75
C GLY A 120 35.37 -14.71 2.61
N SER A 121 35.96 -15.88 2.71
CA SER A 121 36.65 -16.60 3.79
C SER A 121 37.10 -17.93 3.15
N GLY A 122 38.34 -18.36 3.37
CA GLY A 122 38.79 -19.77 3.25
C GLY A 122 39.29 -20.24 1.87
N ILE A 123 40.53 -20.75 1.77
CA ILE A 123 40.91 -22.20 1.72
C ILE A 123 40.91 -22.68 0.25
N ASP A 124 41.88 -23.37 -0.37
CA ASP A 124 43.01 -24.22 0.05
C ASP A 124 44.01 -24.35 -1.13
N GLY A 125 45.21 -24.85 -0.85
CA GLY A 125 45.94 -25.73 -1.79
C GLY A 125 47.18 -25.16 -2.49
N GLY A 126 48.38 -25.62 -2.07
CA GLY A 126 49.57 -25.56 -2.91
C GLY A 126 50.90 -25.71 -2.18
N ALA A 127 51.25 -26.93 -1.75
CA ALA A 127 52.54 -27.27 -1.19
C ALA A 127 53.60 -27.55 -2.28
N ALA A 128 54.78 -26.90 -2.16
CA ALA A 128 56.13 -27.34 -2.56
C ALA A 128 57.07 -26.16 -2.27
N GLY A 129 57.95 -26.15 -1.26
CA GLY A 129 59.11 -27.01 -1.11
C GLY A 129 60.36 -26.25 -1.58
N GLY A 130 61.23 -25.81 -0.66
CA GLY A 130 62.50 -25.18 -1.04
C GLY A 130 63.20 -24.41 0.08
N TYR A 131 64.08 -25.11 0.81
CA TYR A 131 64.98 -24.60 1.84
C TYR A 131 65.98 -23.56 1.31
N GLY A 132 66.39 -22.59 2.15
CA GLY A 132 67.55 -21.74 1.88
C GLY A 132 67.80 -20.66 2.92
N ILE A 133 68.75 -20.93 3.82
CA ILE A 133 69.18 -20.14 4.98
C ILE A 133 69.95 -18.89 4.54
N GLY A 134 69.86 -17.83 5.34
CA GLY A 134 70.35 -16.49 5.02
C GLY A 134 71.86 -16.27 4.93
N ARG A 135 72.17 -15.01 4.71
CA ARG A 135 73.33 -14.28 5.23
C ARG A 135 73.03 -12.80 5.19
#